data_AF-A0A940SPE2-F1
#
_entry.id   AF-A0A940SPE2-F1
#
_cell.length_a   1.000
_cell.length_b   1.000
_cell.length_c   1.000
_cell.angle_alpha   90.00
_cell.angle_beta   90.00
_cell.angle_gamma   90.00
#
_symmetry.space_group_name_H-M   'P 1'
#
loop_
_entity.id
_entity.type
_entity.pdbx_description
1 polymer ?
#
loop_
_entity_poly.entity_id
_entity_poly.type
_entity_poly.pdbx_seq_one_letter_code
_entity_poly.pdbx_strand_id
1 'polypeptide(L)'
;QTSEYCNRGAAFTKMMNEVTFRETAGKFVFQIMNGNTNVGDNYFSELDACARGNINYSEVIPEGFAYVDPAYGQKVANAIARTGGLNLVYGDGTQQTLYDHIANKIAPPQVQFRAVVPTGWKTVTLDDVLSPTNGANSDTDDLTDWQEVDTESGLITWDNTGAVNLPTFRECLNVARSRGYNVISALASKLGSYVQYYYDLKILPIKSDPCNPDTDDDGLLDGTPVYTTISGGKKQIAPTDPDPMAYTGARNLWKTQIDQMKNQTVSTEYSFGLFLVPDINRLTAEALVATLLLFREPAKENYEDLRAAALWLKEQLPESAMIGAFVLDFLLDENKKVYHSQPFAWQWNFGYNEMYDDIFRIASYMNYGRIDFYVNNLRMALWAWKGDYWNLHSGAEVGLYFYEYTFAGTDQYGAIPFLVPMTLSLYNRVGTGSYHNIYNWAPSVGQWWITGFAPEYKDPHPESMVAVASVDLHEYPNMFTGISDPTNVKYYGQLSSEHVITDEKTKTVWLQWNYGE
;
A
#
# COMPACT_ATOMS: atom_id res chain seq x y z
N GLN A 1 -25.00 38.34 -49.18
CA GLN A 1 -25.24 36.94 -49.61
C GLN A 1 -23.91 36.37 -50.06
N THR A 2 -23.33 35.46 -49.29
CA THR A 2 -22.28 34.58 -49.82
C THR A 2 -22.98 33.59 -50.75
N SER A 3 -22.58 33.52 -52.01
CA SER A 3 -23.13 32.60 -53.02
C SER A 3 -22.69 31.14 -52.82
N GLU A 4 -22.20 30.80 -51.62
CA GLU A 4 -21.57 29.52 -51.32
C GLU A 4 -22.43 28.76 -50.31
N TYR A 5 -22.77 27.52 -50.67
CA TYR A 5 -23.50 26.60 -49.81
C TYR A 5 -22.61 26.17 -48.63
N CYS A 6 -23.10 26.32 -47.39
CA CYS A 6 -22.42 25.78 -46.22
C CYS A 6 -22.70 24.28 -46.09
N ASN A 7 -21.67 23.44 -46.22
CA ASN A 7 -21.79 22.00 -46.02
C ASN A 7 -21.76 21.66 -44.51
N ARG A 8 -22.93 21.67 -43.87
CA ARG A 8 -23.07 21.30 -42.45
C ARG A 8 -22.67 19.86 -42.14
N GLY A 9 -22.80 18.94 -43.10
CA GLY A 9 -22.47 17.52 -42.93
C GLY A 9 -20.97 17.29 -42.70
N ALA A 10 -20.12 18.12 -43.30
CA ALA A 10 -18.69 18.09 -43.05
C ALA A 10 -18.35 18.46 -41.59
N ALA A 11 -18.99 19.50 -41.03
CA ALA A 11 -18.81 19.89 -39.64
C ALA A 11 -19.29 18.80 -38.67
N PHE A 12 -20.43 18.18 -38.99
CA PHE A 12 -20.98 17.05 -38.25
C PHE A 12 -20.07 15.81 -38.28
N THR A 13 -19.56 15.48 -39.46
CA THR A 13 -18.61 14.36 -39.64
C THR A 13 -17.35 14.57 -38.81
N LYS A 14 -16.81 15.80 -38.80
CA LYS A 14 -15.67 16.16 -37.96
C LYS A 14 -16.00 16.06 -36.47
N MET A 15 -17.14 16.60 -36.04
CA MET A 15 -17.59 16.48 -34.66
C MET A 15 -17.72 15.01 -34.22
N MET A 16 -18.33 14.16 -35.05
CA MET A 16 -18.58 12.77 -34.68
C MET A 16 -17.33 11.89 -34.71
N ASN A 17 -16.36 12.18 -35.57
CA ASN A 17 -15.20 11.31 -35.78
C ASN A 17 -13.90 11.84 -35.15
N GLU A 18 -13.78 13.15 -34.95
CA GLU A 18 -12.54 13.80 -34.52
C GLU A 18 -12.65 14.41 -33.10
N VAL A 19 -13.86 14.57 -32.55
CA VAL A 19 -14.06 15.13 -31.20
C VAL A 19 -14.37 14.02 -30.20
N THR A 20 -13.46 13.83 -29.24
CA THR A 20 -13.71 12.99 -28.08
C THR A 20 -14.46 13.79 -27.02
N PHE A 21 -15.76 13.55 -26.89
CA PHE A 21 -16.55 14.16 -25.81
C PHE A 21 -16.27 13.47 -24.48
N ARG A 22 -16.08 14.26 -23.41
CA ARG A 22 -16.10 13.74 -22.04
C ARG A 22 -17.46 13.09 -21.78
N GLU A 23 -17.47 11.91 -21.18
CA GLU A 23 -18.70 11.15 -20.89
C GLU A 23 -19.67 11.96 -20.01
N THR A 24 -19.12 12.75 -19.09
CA THR A 24 -19.82 13.55 -18.07
C THR A 24 -20.16 14.98 -18.48
N ALA A 25 -19.84 15.42 -19.70
CA ALA A 25 -20.14 16.80 -20.12
C ALA A 25 -21.61 16.95 -20.54
N GLY A 26 -22.22 18.09 -20.21
CA GLY A 26 -23.41 18.57 -20.92
C GLY A 26 -23.02 18.88 -22.38
N LYS A 27 -23.55 18.10 -23.33
CA LYS A 27 -23.20 18.22 -24.75
C LYS A 27 -24.33 18.93 -25.49
N PHE A 28 -24.02 20.07 -26.09
CA PHE A 28 -24.98 20.86 -26.85
C PHE A 28 -24.46 21.13 -28.25
N VAL A 29 -25.34 21.02 -29.24
CA VAL A 29 -25.08 21.45 -30.60
C VAL A 29 -26.21 22.39 -31.02
N PHE A 30 -25.83 23.57 -31.52
CA PHE A 30 -26.76 24.56 -32.05
C PHE A 30 -26.48 24.76 -33.53
N GLN A 31 -27.41 24.39 -34.39
CA GLN A 31 -27.37 24.79 -35.78
C GLN A 31 -28.10 26.12 -35.96
N ILE A 32 -27.36 27.14 -36.40
CA ILE A 32 -27.91 28.46 -36.71
C ILE A 32 -27.98 28.59 -38.23
N MET A 33 -29.18 28.76 -38.76
CA MET A 33 -29.39 28.93 -40.20
C MET A 33 -29.32 30.40 -40.59
N ASN A 34 -28.95 30.68 -41.84
CA ASN A 34 -28.92 32.02 -42.42
C ASN A 34 -29.70 32.13 -43.74
N GLY A 35 -30.54 31.13 -44.05
CA GLY A 35 -31.36 31.09 -45.26
C GLY A 35 -32.17 29.80 -45.41
N ASN A 36 -32.90 29.68 -46.53
CA ASN A 36 -33.66 28.47 -46.88
C ASN A 36 -32.71 27.31 -47.18
N THR A 37 -33.13 26.10 -46.86
CA THR A 37 -32.32 24.89 -47.08
C THR A 37 -33.13 23.81 -47.81
N ASN A 38 -32.49 23.16 -48.79
CA ASN A 38 -33.07 22.16 -49.69
C ASN A 38 -32.44 20.75 -49.53
N VAL A 39 -31.81 20.52 -48.38
CA VAL A 39 -31.07 19.30 -48.02
C VAL A 39 -31.84 18.01 -48.32
N GLY A 40 -31.16 17.08 -48.99
CA GLY A 40 -31.64 15.72 -49.27
C GLY A 40 -31.45 14.72 -48.11
N ASP A 41 -31.64 13.43 -48.40
CA ASP A 41 -31.86 12.35 -47.41
C ASP A 41 -30.66 12.00 -46.48
N ASN A 42 -29.45 12.48 -46.75
CA ASN A 42 -28.23 11.96 -46.11
C ASN A 42 -27.93 12.48 -44.68
N TYR A 43 -28.71 13.43 -44.14
CA TYR A 43 -28.39 14.14 -42.89
C TYR A 43 -29.06 13.58 -41.61
N PHE A 44 -29.97 12.61 -41.75
CA PHE A 44 -30.65 12.01 -40.59
C PHE A 44 -29.74 11.13 -39.74
N SER A 45 -28.73 10.52 -40.36
CA SER A 45 -27.73 9.71 -39.65
C SER A 45 -26.95 10.52 -38.61
N GLU A 46 -26.77 11.81 -38.84
CA GLU A 46 -26.05 12.75 -37.96
C GLU A 46 -26.93 13.19 -36.77
N LEU A 47 -28.23 13.42 -37.01
CA LEU A 47 -29.21 13.69 -35.95
C LEU A 47 -29.43 12.46 -35.07
N ASP A 48 -29.50 11.26 -35.67
CA ASP A 48 -29.55 10.01 -34.93
C ASP A 48 -28.23 9.74 -34.17
N ALA A 49 -27.10 10.20 -34.70
CA ALA A 49 -25.82 10.15 -33.99
C ALA A 49 -25.81 11.07 -32.77
N CYS A 50 -26.41 12.26 -32.83
CA CYS A 50 -26.59 13.13 -31.65
C CYS A 50 -27.41 12.44 -30.57
N ALA A 51 -28.53 11.82 -30.95
CA ALA A 51 -29.37 11.09 -30.01
C ALA A 51 -28.62 9.92 -29.34
N ARG A 52 -27.84 9.15 -30.12
CA ARG A 52 -26.98 8.08 -29.58
C ARG A 52 -25.84 8.59 -28.70
N GLY A 53 -25.31 9.78 -29.00
CA GLY A 53 -24.20 10.40 -28.28
C GLY A 53 -24.61 11.18 -27.03
N ASN A 54 -25.90 11.17 -26.66
CA ASN A 54 -26.48 12.02 -25.61
C ASN A 54 -26.15 13.51 -25.83
N ILE A 55 -26.27 13.98 -27.07
CA ILE A 55 -26.03 15.37 -27.47
C ILE A 55 -27.37 16.07 -27.65
N ASN A 56 -27.59 17.15 -26.89
CA ASN A 56 -28.75 18.01 -27.02
C ASN A 56 -28.61 18.85 -28.31
N TYR A 57 -29.38 18.52 -29.33
CA TYR A 57 -29.31 19.16 -30.64
C TYR A 57 -30.45 20.14 -30.85
N SER A 58 -30.13 21.39 -31.16
CA SER A 58 -31.08 22.48 -31.33
C SER A 58 -30.88 23.20 -32.67
N GLU A 59 -31.97 23.70 -33.26
CA GLU A 59 -31.95 24.54 -34.47
C GLU A 59 -32.56 25.91 -34.22
N VAL A 60 -31.94 26.92 -34.83
CA VAL A 60 -32.41 28.31 -34.83
C VAL A 60 -32.50 28.78 -36.29
N ILE A 61 -33.71 29.09 -36.74
CA ILE A 61 -34.02 29.46 -38.13
C ILE A 61 -34.45 30.93 -38.19
N PRO A 62 -33.90 31.78 -39.07
CA PRO A 62 -34.35 33.16 -39.17
C PRO A 62 -35.80 33.28 -39.63
N GLU A 63 -36.48 34.33 -39.16
CA GLU A 63 -37.85 34.63 -39.60
C GLU A 63 -37.95 34.73 -41.13
N GLY A 64 -39.00 34.15 -41.70
CA GLY A 64 -39.23 34.12 -43.15
C GLY A 64 -38.51 33.01 -43.91
N PHE A 65 -37.73 32.16 -43.22
CA PHE A 65 -37.07 31.01 -43.81
C PHE A 65 -37.61 29.69 -43.26
N ALA A 66 -37.56 28.63 -44.09
CA ALA A 66 -38.01 27.30 -43.72
C ALA A 66 -37.28 26.22 -44.53
N TYR A 67 -37.47 24.96 -44.12
CA TYR A 67 -37.18 23.83 -44.98
C TYR A 67 -38.06 23.88 -46.23
N VAL A 68 -37.44 23.77 -47.41
CA VAL A 68 -38.17 23.81 -48.69
C VAL A 68 -39.19 22.67 -48.81
N ASP A 69 -38.90 21.51 -48.21
CA ASP A 69 -39.86 20.42 -48.00
C ASP A 69 -40.42 20.46 -46.56
N PRO A 70 -41.72 20.75 -46.38
CA PRO A 70 -42.36 20.76 -45.06
C PRO A 70 -42.35 19.39 -44.36
N ALA A 71 -42.46 18.28 -45.10
CA ALA A 71 -42.43 16.95 -44.51
C ALA A 71 -41.04 16.62 -43.96
N TYR A 72 -39.99 17.09 -44.64
CA TYR A 72 -38.62 17.02 -44.14
C TYR A 72 -38.44 17.85 -42.87
N GLY A 73 -38.92 19.10 -42.88
CA GLY A 73 -38.87 19.98 -41.70
C GLY A 73 -39.53 19.34 -40.46
N GLN A 74 -40.66 18.65 -40.64
CA GLN A 74 -41.32 17.94 -39.54
C GLN A 74 -40.48 16.78 -38.98
N LYS A 75 -39.79 16.04 -39.85
CA LYS A 75 -38.89 14.96 -39.41
C LYS A 75 -37.71 15.50 -38.60
N VAL A 76 -37.16 16.65 -39.00
CA VAL A 76 -36.10 17.34 -38.23
C VAL A 76 -36.62 17.80 -36.87
N ALA A 77 -37.80 18.41 -36.82
CA ALA A 77 -38.42 18.82 -35.55
C ALA A 77 -38.60 17.63 -34.59
N ASN A 78 -39.02 16.47 -35.10
CA ASN A 78 -39.15 15.25 -34.31
C ASN A 78 -37.77 14.73 -33.82
N ALA A 79 -36.71 14.87 -34.63
CA ALA A 79 -35.37 14.49 -34.25
C ALA A 79 -34.79 15.42 -33.16
N ILE A 80 -34.98 16.73 -33.27
CA ILE A 80 -34.64 17.72 -32.24
C ILE A 80 -35.32 17.37 -30.92
N ALA A 81 -36.63 17.08 -30.96
CA ALA A 81 -37.40 16.72 -29.78
C ALA A 81 -36.89 15.45 -29.08
N ARG A 82 -36.41 14.44 -29.83
CA ARG A 82 -35.80 13.22 -29.26
C ARG A 82 -34.54 13.50 -28.43
N THR A 83 -33.81 14.57 -28.74
CA THR A 83 -32.62 14.98 -27.97
C THR A 83 -32.94 15.98 -26.85
N GLY A 84 -34.23 16.34 -26.70
CA GLY A 84 -34.68 17.37 -25.78
C GLY A 84 -34.16 18.76 -26.12
N GLY A 85 -33.81 19.03 -27.39
CA GLY A 85 -33.31 20.32 -27.85
C GLY A 85 -34.41 21.29 -28.28
N LEU A 86 -34.01 22.47 -28.75
CA LEU A 86 -34.89 23.56 -29.15
C LEU A 86 -35.03 23.65 -30.67
N ASN A 87 -36.24 23.90 -31.17
CA ASN A 87 -36.49 24.26 -32.56
C ASN A 87 -37.13 25.65 -32.59
N LEU A 88 -36.34 26.67 -32.90
CA LEU A 88 -36.74 28.08 -32.75
C LEU A 88 -36.73 28.83 -34.07
N VAL A 89 -37.67 29.76 -34.20
CA VAL A 89 -37.55 30.88 -35.14
C VAL A 89 -36.83 32.02 -34.43
N TYR A 90 -35.78 32.57 -35.04
CA TYR A 90 -35.00 33.67 -34.50
C TYR A 90 -35.83 34.95 -34.48
N GLY A 91 -35.89 35.59 -33.31
CA GLY A 91 -36.58 36.85 -33.08
C GLY A 91 -36.23 37.43 -31.71
N ASP A 92 -37.06 38.35 -31.23
CA ASP A 92 -36.86 38.96 -29.92
C ASP A 92 -36.95 37.91 -28.80
N GLY A 93 -35.91 37.81 -27.97
CA GLY A 93 -35.85 36.89 -26.83
C GLY A 93 -35.22 35.52 -27.12
N THR A 94 -34.85 35.22 -28.37
CA THR A 94 -34.17 33.95 -28.70
C THR A 94 -32.89 33.73 -27.87
N GLN A 95 -32.13 34.79 -27.57
CA GLN A 95 -30.91 34.69 -26.76
C GLN A 95 -31.21 34.24 -25.33
N GLN A 96 -32.27 34.78 -24.71
CA GLN A 96 -32.68 34.41 -23.36
C GLN A 96 -33.18 32.97 -23.31
N THR A 97 -33.99 32.55 -24.29
CA THR A 97 -34.47 31.16 -24.40
C THR A 97 -33.32 30.17 -24.55
N LEU A 98 -32.30 30.51 -25.37
CA LEU A 98 -31.11 29.68 -25.52
C LEU A 98 -30.31 29.62 -24.20
N TYR A 99 -30.12 30.76 -23.53
CA TYR A 99 -29.44 30.82 -22.23
C TYR A 99 -30.15 29.97 -21.17
N ASP A 100 -31.46 30.13 -21.01
CA ASP A 100 -32.25 29.40 -20.02
C ASP A 100 -32.27 27.90 -20.31
N HIS A 101 -32.30 27.52 -21.59
CA HIS A 101 -32.23 26.12 -22.00
C HIS A 101 -30.89 25.48 -21.65
N ILE A 102 -29.78 26.18 -21.91
CA ILE A 102 -28.45 25.73 -21.52
C ILE A 102 -28.37 25.65 -19.99
N ALA A 103 -28.74 26.72 -19.27
CA ALA A 103 -28.63 26.81 -17.82
C ALA A 103 -29.46 25.74 -17.08
N ASN A 104 -30.68 25.42 -17.55
CA ASN A 104 -31.52 24.38 -16.94
C ASN A 104 -31.04 22.94 -17.21
N LYS A 105 -30.08 22.76 -18.12
CA LYS A 105 -29.58 21.45 -18.55
C LYS A 105 -28.15 21.18 -18.08
N ILE A 106 -27.46 22.17 -17.51
CA ILE A 106 -26.15 22.01 -16.85
C ILE A 106 -26.40 21.97 -15.34
N ALA A 107 -25.81 21.00 -14.63
CA ALA A 107 -25.85 21.00 -13.16
C ALA A 107 -25.17 22.27 -12.61
N PRO A 108 -25.72 22.93 -11.57
CA PRO A 108 -25.02 24.03 -10.92
C PRO A 108 -23.67 23.53 -10.36
N PRO A 109 -22.61 24.35 -10.42
CA PRO A 109 -21.31 23.98 -9.88
C PRO A 109 -21.45 23.68 -8.38
N GLN A 110 -21.24 22.43 -8.00
CA GLN A 110 -21.11 22.01 -6.61
C GLN A 110 -19.72 22.51 -6.16
N VAL A 111 -19.67 23.50 -5.28
CA VAL A 111 -18.39 24.16 -4.91
C VAL A 111 -17.67 23.40 -3.77
N GLN A 112 -18.38 22.55 -3.03
CA GLN A 112 -17.83 21.71 -1.95
C GLN A 112 -18.68 20.44 -1.82
N PHE A 113 -18.04 19.29 -1.64
CA PHE A 113 -18.71 18.01 -1.38
C PHE A 113 -18.66 17.69 0.11
N ARG A 114 -19.83 17.62 0.78
CA ARG A 114 -19.93 17.33 2.21
C ARG A 114 -20.61 15.99 2.44
N ALA A 115 -20.02 15.17 3.28
CA ALA A 115 -20.53 13.84 3.58
C ALA A 115 -20.20 13.39 5.00
N VAL A 116 -20.90 12.37 5.50
CA VAL A 116 -20.53 11.68 6.75
C VAL A 116 -19.70 10.46 6.40
N VAL A 117 -18.51 10.34 7.00
CA VAL A 117 -17.67 9.15 6.88
C VAL A 117 -17.92 8.20 8.06
N PRO A 118 -17.85 6.88 7.86
CA PRO A 118 -18.02 5.90 8.92
C PRO A 118 -16.86 5.89 9.93
N THR A 119 -15.67 6.36 9.51
CA THR A 119 -14.50 6.57 10.36
C THR A 119 -14.75 7.75 11.31
N GLY A 120 -15.01 7.44 12.58
CA GLY A 120 -15.30 8.44 13.60
C GLY A 120 -16.68 9.12 13.51
N TRP A 121 -17.55 8.73 12.57
CA TRP A 121 -18.91 9.30 12.39
C TRP A 121 -18.93 10.83 12.31
N LYS A 122 -17.96 11.39 11.58
CA LYS A 122 -17.76 12.84 11.41
C LYS A 122 -18.23 13.30 10.03
N THR A 123 -18.60 14.59 9.94
CA THR A 123 -18.81 15.23 8.64
C THR A 123 -17.47 15.70 8.09
N VAL A 124 -17.14 15.29 6.88
CA VAL A 124 -15.98 15.76 6.11
C VAL A 124 -16.42 16.72 5.01
N THR A 125 -15.49 17.53 4.55
CA THR A 125 -15.67 18.44 3.41
C THR A 125 -14.50 18.25 2.48
N LEU A 126 -14.76 17.75 1.28
CA LEU A 126 -13.73 17.59 0.26
C LEU A 126 -13.38 18.94 -0.37
N ASP A 127 -12.15 19.06 -0.86
CA ASP A 127 -11.62 20.26 -1.51
C ASP A 127 -12.31 20.56 -2.85
N ASP A 128 -12.88 19.54 -3.51
CA ASP A 128 -13.69 19.68 -4.72
C ASP A 128 -14.82 18.63 -4.75
N VAL A 129 -15.58 18.58 -5.84
CA VAL A 129 -16.55 17.53 -6.11
C VAL A 129 -15.88 16.18 -6.24
N LEU A 130 -16.51 15.14 -5.68
CA LEU A 130 -16.06 13.76 -5.89
C LEU A 130 -16.13 13.40 -7.39
N SER A 131 -14.98 13.25 -8.04
CA SER A 131 -14.87 13.03 -9.49
C SER A 131 -13.64 12.21 -9.86
N PRO A 132 -13.75 11.28 -10.83
CA PRO A 132 -12.60 10.47 -11.28
C PRO A 132 -11.54 11.27 -12.06
N THR A 133 -11.75 12.56 -12.32
CA THR A 133 -10.98 13.31 -13.33
C THR A 133 -10.42 14.65 -12.87
N ASN A 134 -10.83 15.17 -11.71
CA ASN A 134 -10.31 16.45 -11.21
C ASN A 134 -9.01 16.28 -10.40
N GLY A 135 -8.73 15.07 -9.91
CA GLY A 135 -7.54 14.80 -9.10
C GLY A 135 -7.57 15.49 -7.74
N ALA A 136 -8.76 15.76 -7.20
CA ALA A 136 -8.90 16.30 -5.86
C ALA A 136 -8.37 15.31 -4.82
N ASN A 137 -7.62 15.82 -3.86
CA ASN A 137 -7.09 15.11 -2.71
C ASN A 137 -7.21 16.11 -1.55
N SER A 138 -8.07 15.77 -0.58
CA SER A 138 -8.44 16.66 0.51
C SER A 138 -7.60 16.44 1.78
N ASP A 139 -6.58 15.57 1.71
CA ASP A 139 -5.57 15.44 2.75
C ASP A 139 -4.13 15.54 2.20
N THR A 140 -3.21 14.72 2.73
CA THR A 140 -1.78 14.82 2.45
C THR A 140 -1.16 13.50 1.98
N ASP A 141 -1.98 12.48 1.76
CA ASP A 141 -1.53 11.20 1.24
C ASP A 141 -1.40 11.21 -0.31
N ASP A 142 -1.09 10.07 -0.93
CA ASP A 142 -0.92 9.91 -2.37
C ASP A 142 -2.20 9.42 -3.09
N LEU A 143 -3.31 9.22 -2.37
CA LEU A 143 -4.61 8.84 -2.92
C LEU A 143 -5.43 10.10 -3.23
N THR A 144 -6.26 10.02 -4.25
CA THR A 144 -7.26 11.08 -4.53
C THR A 144 -8.54 10.75 -3.80
N ASP A 145 -9.37 11.75 -3.49
CA ASP A 145 -10.69 11.55 -2.86
C ASP A 145 -11.50 10.47 -3.61
N TRP A 146 -11.34 10.38 -4.93
CA TRP A 146 -11.98 9.36 -5.76
C TRP A 146 -11.44 7.95 -5.54
N GLN A 147 -10.13 7.79 -5.36
CA GLN A 147 -9.50 6.48 -5.12
C GLN A 147 -9.83 5.94 -3.74
N GLU A 148 -9.98 6.83 -2.77
CA GLU A 148 -10.31 6.52 -1.38
C GLU A 148 -11.77 6.18 -1.17
N VAL A 149 -12.66 6.69 -2.03
CA VAL A 149 -14.09 6.38 -1.95
C VAL A 149 -14.39 5.01 -2.58
N ASP A 150 -15.31 4.27 -1.96
CA ASP A 150 -15.83 3.03 -2.52
C ASP A 150 -16.90 3.31 -3.59
N THR A 151 -16.41 3.59 -4.80
CA THR A 151 -17.24 3.84 -5.99
C THR A 151 -17.71 2.55 -6.68
N GLU A 152 -17.24 1.39 -6.24
CA GLU A 152 -17.41 0.11 -6.94
C GLU A 152 -18.46 -0.81 -6.30
N SER A 153 -18.80 -0.61 -5.02
CA SER A 153 -19.80 -1.43 -4.33
C SER A 153 -21.23 -1.29 -4.82
N GLY A 154 -21.50 -0.30 -5.68
CA GLY A 154 -22.84 0.04 -6.17
C GLY A 154 -23.71 0.75 -5.13
N LEU A 155 -23.13 1.18 -4.01
CA LEU A 155 -23.83 1.98 -2.99
C LEU A 155 -24.01 3.44 -3.42
N ILE A 156 -23.04 3.98 -4.15
CA ILE A 156 -23.12 5.32 -4.72
C ILE A 156 -23.94 5.28 -6.01
N THR A 157 -24.82 6.27 -6.18
CA THR A 157 -25.65 6.42 -7.39
C THR A 157 -25.39 7.77 -8.04
N TRP A 158 -25.87 7.94 -9.28
CA TRP A 158 -25.72 9.18 -10.04
C TRP A 158 -27.11 9.67 -10.47
N ASP A 159 -27.32 10.98 -10.40
CA ASP A 159 -28.52 11.59 -10.95
C ASP A 159 -28.42 11.79 -12.47
N ASN A 160 -29.52 12.28 -13.08
CA ASN A 160 -29.61 12.49 -14.53
C ASN A 160 -28.65 13.58 -15.06
N THR A 161 -27.97 14.30 -14.16
CA THR A 161 -26.97 15.31 -14.48
C THR A 161 -25.54 14.79 -14.29
N GLY A 162 -25.38 13.56 -13.80
CA GLY A 162 -24.11 12.94 -13.48
C GLY A 162 -23.56 13.31 -12.10
N ALA A 163 -24.33 14.01 -11.26
CA ALA A 163 -23.91 14.33 -9.90
C ALA A 163 -24.04 13.12 -8.97
N VAL A 164 -23.09 12.98 -8.06
CA VAL A 164 -23.05 11.90 -7.07
C VAL A 164 -24.21 12.06 -6.07
N ASN A 165 -25.00 11.00 -5.92
CA ASN A 165 -25.99 10.85 -4.87
C ASN A 165 -25.55 9.74 -3.91
N LEU A 166 -25.19 10.16 -2.70
CA LEU A 166 -24.72 9.26 -1.64
C LEU A 166 -25.86 8.37 -1.10
N PRO A 167 -25.54 7.14 -0.68
CA PRO A 167 -26.48 6.30 0.04
C PRO A 167 -26.83 6.95 1.38
N THR A 168 -28.05 6.69 1.82
CA THR A 168 -28.47 6.94 3.19
C THR A 168 -27.93 5.85 4.12
N PHE A 169 -27.76 6.16 5.40
CA PHE A 169 -27.37 5.17 6.41
C PHE A 169 -28.29 3.94 6.39
N ARG A 170 -29.60 4.14 6.16
CA ARG A 170 -30.57 3.07 6.00
C ARG A 170 -30.27 2.16 4.79
N GLU A 171 -29.88 2.72 3.66
CA GLU A 171 -29.48 1.93 2.48
C GLU A 171 -28.21 1.12 2.74
N CYS A 172 -27.20 1.74 3.37
CA CYS A 172 -25.99 1.04 3.82
C CYS A 172 -26.32 -0.14 4.76
N LEU A 173 -27.21 0.07 5.73
CA LEU A 173 -27.65 -0.98 6.66
C LEU A 173 -28.37 -2.13 5.95
N ASN A 174 -29.17 -1.85 4.92
CA ASN A 174 -29.85 -2.88 4.14
C ASN A 174 -28.87 -3.75 3.35
N VAL A 175 -27.83 -3.14 2.76
CA VAL A 175 -26.76 -3.89 2.06
C VAL A 175 -25.94 -4.73 3.03
N ALA A 176 -25.60 -4.20 4.21
CA ALA A 176 -24.90 -4.97 5.24
C ALA A 176 -25.72 -6.20 5.68
N ARG A 177 -27.05 -6.03 5.87
CA ARG A 177 -27.96 -7.17 6.17
C ARG A 177 -27.97 -8.20 5.05
N SER A 178 -28.06 -7.78 3.78
CA SER A 178 -28.10 -8.74 2.67
C SER A 178 -26.79 -9.53 2.52
N ARG A 179 -25.67 -8.97 3.00
CA ARG A 179 -24.36 -9.64 3.08
C ARG A 179 -24.19 -10.50 4.34
N GLY A 180 -25.22 -10.62 5.18
CA GLY A 180 -25.21 -11.46 6.38
C GLY A 180 -24.57 -10.82 7.61
N TYR A 181 -24.19 -9.53 7.57
CA TYR A 181 -23.63 -8.85 8.72
C TYR A 181 -24.71 -8.52 9.75
N ASN A 182 -24.47 -8.87 11.01
CA ASN A 182 -25.41 -8.65 12.12
C ASN A 182 -25.30 -7.23 12.74
N VAL A 183 -25.12 -6.22 11.90
CA VAL A 183 -24.76 -4.83 12.26
C VAL A 183 -25.82 -4.16 13.14
N ILE A 184 -27.08 -4.54 12.97
CA ILE A 184 -28.21 -3.85 13.61
C ILE A 184 -28.47 -4.31 15.03
N SER A 185 -28.16 -5.56 15.39
CA SER A 185 -28.25 -5.97 16.79
C SER A 185 -27.18 -5.25 17.64
N ALA A 186 -25.98 -5.06 17.08
CA ALA A 186 -24.91 -4.28 17.70
C ALA A 186 -25.22 -2.77 17.80
N LEU A 187 -25.78 -2.17 16.76
CA LEU A 187 -26.18 -0.74 16.78
C LEU A 187 -27.44 -0.49 17.61
N ALA A 188 -28.46 -1.33 17.53
CA ALA A 188 -29.70 -1.17 18.29
C ALA A 188 -29.50 -1.39 19.79
N SER A 189 -28.55 -2.24 20.20
CA SER A 189 -28.19 -2.40 21.62
C SER A 189 -27.44 -1.19 22.17
N LYS A 190 -26.66 -0.47 21.35
CA LYS A 190 -25.95 0.76 21.76
C LYS A 190 -26.78 2.04 21.66
N LEU A 191 -27.55 2.21 20.57
CA LEU A 191 -28.26 3.44 20.24
C LEU A 191 -29.77 3.38 20.52
N GLY A 192 -30.35 2.20 20.77
CA GLY A 192 -31.77 2.04 21.05
C GLY A 192 -32.68 2.65 19.97
N SER A 193 -33.74 3.34 20.40
CA SER A 193 -34.70 4.01 19.51
C SER A 193 -34.10 5.21 18.75
N TYR A 194 -32.91 5.70 19.11
CA TYR A 194 -32.31 6.86 18.45
C TYR A 194 -31.74 6.56 17.07
N VAL A 195 -31.57 5.29 16.69
CA VAL A 195 -31.05 4.90 15.37
C VAL A 195 -31.88 5.47 14.21
N GLN A 196 -33.18 5.66 14.43
CA GLN A 196 -34.10 6.19 13.42
C GLN A 196 -33.81 7.64 13.03
N TYR A 197 -33.19 8.44 13.90
CA TYR A 197 -32.79 9.82 13.58
C TYR A 197 -31.64 9.88 12.58
N TYR A 198 -30.90 8.78 12.42
CA TYR A 198 -29.73 8.71 11.57
C TYR A 198 -30.02 8.06 10.21
N TYR A 199 -31.21 7.50 9.99
CA TYR A 199 -31.53 6.74 8.78
C TYR A 199 -31.41 7.52 7.48
N ASP A 200 -31.64 8.83 7.52
CA ASP A 200 -31.58 9.71 6.35
C ASP A 200 -30.23 10.40 6.20
N LEU A 201 -29.28 10.16 7.10
CA LEU A 201 -27.92 10.68 6.96
C LEU A 201 -27.28 10.11 5.70
N LYS A 202 -26.68 11.00 4.91
CA LYS A 202 -25.90 10.65 3.73
C LYS A 202 -24.50 10.21 4.15
N ILE A 203 -24.18 8.96 3.85
CA ILE A 203 -22.91 8.32 4.20
C ILE A 203 -22.05 8.24 2.96
N LEU A 204 -20.76 8.54 3.09
CA LEU A 204 -19.76 8.28 2.07
C LEU A 204 -19.18 6.88 2.30
N PRO A 205 -19.44 5.89 1.42
CA PRO A 205 -18.72 4.62 1.43
C PRO A 205 -17.25 4.87 1.11
N ILE A 206 -16.34 4.32 1.91
CA ILE A 206 -14.91 4.58 1.79
C ILE A 206 -14.09 3.31 1.86
N LYS A 207 -12.91 3.36 1.24
CA LYS A 207 -11.76 2.45 1.36
C LYS A 207 -10.71 3.04 2.32
N SER A 208 -10.59 4.36 2.38
CA SER A 208 -9.85 5.19 3.37
C SER A 208 -10.58 6.54 3.56
N ASP A 209 -10.31 7.25 4.64
CA ASP A 209 -10.92 8.54 4.96
C ASP A 209 -10.26 9.68 4.19
N PRO A 210 -10.94 10.31 3.21
CA PRO A 210 -10.31 11.27 2.29
C PRO A 210 -9.92 12.62 2.90
N CYS A 211 -10.05 12.75 4.22
CA CYS A 211 -9.65 13.93 4.96
C CYS A 211 -8.74 13.55 6.15
N ASN A 212 -8.17 12.35 6.14
CA ASN A 212 -7.31 11.84 7.18
C ASN A 212 -6.33 10.79 6.60
N PRO A 213 -5.04 11.14 6.47
CA PRO A 213 -4.06 10.32 5.76
C PRO A 213 -3.62 9.04 6.52
N ASP A 214 -4.16 8.81 7.73
CA ASP A 214 -3.97 7.63 8.59
C ASP A 214 -5.36 7.27 9.13
N THR A 215 -6.13 6.53 8.34
CA THR A 215 -7.56 6.34 8.55
C THR A 215 -7.90 5.65 9.87
N ASP A 216 -7.10 4.68 10.30
CA ASP A 216 -7.36 3.86 11.48
C ASP A 216 -6.50 4.23 12.71
N ASP A 217 -5.62 5.22 12.56
CA ASP A 217 -4.76 5.78 13.60
C ASP A 217 -3.75 4.73 14.14
N ASP A 218 -3.20 3.87 13.28
CA ASP A 218 -2.12 2.93 13.62
C ASP A 218 -0.71 3.50 13.43
N GLY A 219 -0.60 4.59 12.65
CA GLY A 219 0.63 5.31 12.32
C GLY A 219 1.17 5.07 10.90
N LEU A 220 0.64 4.10 10.15
CA LEU A 220 0.88 3.93 8.72
C LEU A 220 0.00 4.92 7.94
N LEU A 221 0.43 5.30 6.73
CA LEU A 221 -0.32 6.23 5.90
C LEU A 221 -1.04 5.50 4.78
N ASP A 222 -2.23 5.99 4.47
CA ASP A 222 -3.07 5.54 3.38
C ASP A 222 -2.36 5.78 2.04
N GLY A 223 -2.19 4.72 1.25
CA GLY A 223 -1.55 4.76 -0.08
C GLY A 223 -0.09 5.27 -0.14
N THR A 224 0.53 5.61 0.98
CA THR A 224 1.77 6.39 1.04
C THR A 224 2.80 5.78 1.98
N PRO A 225 4.00 5.42 1.50
CA PRO A 225 5.07 4.98 2.38
C PRO A 225 5.75 6.18 3.07
N VAL A 226 6.19 5.98 4.31
CA VAL A 226 6.84 7.05 5.09
C VAL A 226 8.36 7.01 4.89
N TYR A 227 8.94 8.18 4.64
CA TYR A 227 10.39 8.36 4.50
C TYR A 227 10.95 9.34 5.52
N THR A 228 12.25 9.23 5.76
CA THR A 228 13.06 10.24 6.44
C THR A 228 14.38 10.45 5.71
N THR A 229 15.06 11.56 5.99
CA THR A 229 16.43 11.81 5.51
C THR A 229 17.40 11.55 6.66
N ILE A 230 18.30 10.58 6.48
CA ILE A 230 19.41 10.30 7.40
C ILE A 230 20.75 10.53 6.69
N SER A 231 21.87 10.42 7.41
CA SER A 231 23.23 10.67 6.87
C SER A 231 23.57 9.86 5.61
N GLY A 232 22.93 8.71 5.41
CA GLY A 232 23.03 7.86 4.21
C GLY A 232 22.00 8.12 3.10
N GLY A 233 21.23 9.22 3.17
CA GLY A 233 20.22 9.60 2.18
C GLY A 233 18.78 9.38 2.62
N LYS A 234 17.85 9.40 1.65
CA LYS A 234 16.43 9.15 1.88
C LYS A 234 16.23 7.66 2.17
N LYS A 235 15.59 7.32 3.30
CA LYS A 235 15.27 5.94 3.68
C LYS A 235 13.78 5.80 3.96
N GLN A 236 13.19 4.70 3.48
CA GLN A 236 11.85 4.29 3.87
C GLN A 236 11.89 3.79 5.32
N ILE A 237 10.96 4.22 6.16
CA ILE A 237 10.94 3.91 7.60
C ILE A 237 9.62 3.28 8.08
N ALA A 238 8.60 3.32 7.22
CA ALA A 238 7.37 2.54 7.36
C ALA A 238 6.79 2.23 5.96
N PRO A 239 6.07 1.10 5.82
CA PRO A 239 5.33 0.77 4.61
C PRO A 239 4.16 1.73 4.36
N THR A 240 3.59 1.63 3.17
CA THR A 240 2.19 2.02 2.94
C THR A 240 1.28 1.15 3.81
N ASP A 241 0.19 1.69 4.35
CA ASP A 241 -0.80 0.90 5.09
C ASP A 241 -1.39 -0.23 4.22
N PRO A 242 -1.27 -1.51 4.63
CA PRO A 242 -1.87 -2.62 3.89
C PRO A 242 -3.39 -2.72 4.03
N ASP A 243 -4.00 -2.16 5.09
CA ASP A 243 -5.45 -2.17 5.30
C ASP A 243 -5.89 -0.88 6.06
N PRO A 244 -6.10 0.24 5.34
CA PRO A 244 -6.51 1.54 5.90
C PRO A 244 -7.69 1.52 6.88
N MET A 245 -8.52 0.47 6.85
CA MET A 245 -9.71 0.37 7.68
C MET A 245 -9.50 -0.49 8.94
N ALA A 246 -8.31 -1.09 9.12
CA ALA A 246 -8.05 -2.07 10.16
C ALA A 246 -6.62 -2.01 10.72
N TYR A 247 -6.56 -1.70 12.02
CA TYR A 247 -5.31 -1.47 12.75
C TYR A 247 -4.22 -2.52 12.47
N THR A 248 -3.12 -2.08 11.86
CA THR A 248 -1.98 -2.93 11.49
C THR A 248 -0.92 -2.97 12.59
N GLY A 249 -0.67 -4.18 13.09
CA GLY A 249 0.41 -4.44 14.03
C GLY A 249 0.06 -4.16 15.49
N ALA A 250 1.09 -4.11 16.34
CA ALA A 250 0.93 -3.85 17.77
C ALA A 250 0.64 -2.37 18.03
N ARG A 251 -0.11 -2.07 19.10
CA ARG A 251 -0.57 -0.72 19.40
C ARG A 251 0.59 0.27 19.45
N ASN A 252 0.50 1.39 18.74
CA ASN A 252 1.52 2.45 18.66
C ASN A 252 2.89 2.00 18.12
N LEU A 253 3.04 0.78 17.58
CA LEU A 253 4.33 0.30 17.09
C LEU A 253 4.84 1.18 15.95
N TRP A 254 4.01 1.40 14.92
CA TRP A 254 4.40 2.19 13.74
C TRP A 254 4.58 3.67 14.08
N LYS A 255 3.70 4.25 14.92
CA LYS A 255 3.92 5.60 15.48
C LYS A 255 5.27 5.73 16.18
N THR A 256 5.64 4.74 16.99
CA THR A 256 6.94 4.74 17.68
C THR A 256 8.09 4.57 16.70
N GLN A 257 8.01 3.61 15.78
CA GLN A 257 9.02 3.40 14.74
C GLN A 257 9.28 4.70 13.95
N ILE A 258 8.21 5.34 13.49
CA ILE A 258 8.30 6.55 12.68
C ILE A 258 8.89 7.72 13.49
N ASP A 259 8.42 7.95 14.71
CA ASP A 259 8.96 8.99 15.60
C ASP A 259 10.44 8.78 15.88
N GLN A 260 10.83 7.55 16.27
CA GLN A 260 12.22 7.23 16.60
C GLN A 260 13.14 7.36 15.39
N MET A 261 12.71 6.90 14.21
CA MET A 261 13.51 7.03 12.99
C MET A 261 13.62 8.47 12.46
N LYS A 262 12.65 9.35 12.78
CA LYS A 262 12.69 10.77 12.38
C LYS A 262 13.44 11.65 13.39
N ASN A 263 13.29 11.38 14.68
CA ASN A 263 13.64 12.32 15.74
C ASN A 263 14.78 11.84 16.66
N GLN A 264 15.22 10.58 16.56
CA GLN A 264 16.31 10.03 17.38
C GLN A 264 17.57 9.75 16.56
N THR A 265 18.59 9.25 17.25
CA THR A 265 19.83 8.79 16.60
C THR A 265 19.55 7.53 15.81
N VAL A 266 19.78 7.58 14.49
CA VAL A 266 19.77 6.43 13.59
C VAL A 266 21.19 6.22 13.09
N SER A 267 21.74 5.05 13.38
CA SER A 267 23.07 4.66 12.91
C SER A 267 22.98 4.19 11.45
N THR A 268 23.96 4.59 10.65
CA THR A 268 24.01 4.39 9.18
C THR A 268 25.34 3.90 8.67
N GLU A 269 26.39 3.99 9.50
CA GLU A 269 27.77 3.72 9.12
C GLU A 269 28.47 2.86 10.17
N TYR A 270 29.47 2.12 9.74
CA TYR A 270 30.30 1.39 10.69
C TYR A 270 31.34 2.35 11.28
N SER A 271 31.65 2.19 12.56
CA SER A 271 32.86 2.78 13.13
C SER A 271 34.09 2.25 12.38
N PHE A 272 35.06 3.12 12.13
CA PHE A 272 36.31 2.70 11.52
C PHE A 272 37.04 1.72 12.46
N GLY A 273 37.13 0.46 12.04
CA GLY A 273 37.86 -0.60 12.72
C GLY A 273 38.63 -1.44 11.71
N LEU A 274 39.96 -1.45 11.79
CA LEU A 274 40.80 -2.34 11.00
C LEU A 274 41.02 -3.62 11.82
N PHE A 275 40.30 -4.69 11.51
CA PHE A 275 40.46 -5.97 12.20
C PHE A 275 40.98 -7.02 11.21
N LEU A 276 42.04 -7.74 11.62
CA LEU A 276 42.50 -8.94 10.94
C LEU A 276 41.56 -10.08 11.35
N VAL A 277 40.64 -10.42 10.47
CA VAL A 277 39.61 -11.43 10.68
C VAL A 277 40.09 -12.73 10.03
N PRO A 278 39.81 -13.92 10.62
CA PRO A 278 40.07 -15.18 9.94
C PRO A 278 39.27 -15.27 8.63
N ASP A 279 39.95 -15.31 7.49
CA ASP A 279 39.36 -15.63 6.20
C ASP A 279 39.06 -17.14 6.13
N ILE A 280 37.85 -17.52 6.53
CA ILE A 280 37.37 -18.90 6.44
C ILE A 280 36.75 -19.11 5.06
N ASN A 281 37.50 -19.75 4.18
CA ASN A 281 37.00 -20.09 2.84
C ASN A 281 35.81 -21.06 2.88
N ARG A 282 35.04 -21.08 1.80
CA ARG A 282 33.83 -21.89 1.64
C ARG A 282 34.03 -23.39 1.92
N LEU A 283 35.09 -24.00 1.42
CA LEU A 283 35.36 -25.43 1.65
C LEU A 283 35.57 -25.75 3.14
N THR A 284 36.25 -24.86 3.87
CA THR A 284 36.48 -25.00 5.31
C THR A 284 35.18 -24.83 6.08
N ALA A 285 34.37 -23.84 5.71
CA ALA A 285 33.05 -23.63 6.32
C ALA A 285 32.13 -24.84 6.10
N GLU A 286 32.01 -25.34 4.86
CA GLU A 286 31.19 -26.50 4.53
C GLU A 286 31.62 -27.75 5.31
N ALA A 287 32.93 -27.99 5.47
CA ALA A 287 33.45 -29.11 6.27
C ALA A 287 33.09 -29.00 7.76
N LEU A 288 33.16 -27.79 8.32
CA LEU A 288 32.79 -27.52 9.71
C LEU A 288 31.28 -27.71 9.92
N VAL A 289 30.46 -27.16 9.02
CA VAL A 289 29.00 -27.31 9.05
C VAL A 289 28.60 -28.77 8.92
N ALA A 290 29.16 -29.52 7.97
CA ALA A 290 28.89 -30.94 7.81
C ALA A 290 29.24 -31.73 9.08
N THR A 291 30.37 -31.40 9.72
CA THR A 291 30.76 -32.01 11.00
C THR A 291 29.72 -31.75 12.08
N LEU A 292 29.24 -30.51 12.24
CA LEU A 292 28.20 -30.15 13.22
C LEU A 292 26.87 -30.87 12.92
N LEU A 293 26.46 -30.95 11.66
CA LEU A 293 25.21 -31.56 11.25
C LEU A 293 25.17 -33.08 11.49
N LEU A 294 26.31 -33.78 11.42
CA LEU A 294 26.39 -35.19 11.81
C LEU A 294 25.98 -35.42 13.27
N PHE A 295 26.11 -34.39 14.12
CA PHE A 295 25.70 -34.47 15.52
C PHE A 295 24.25 -34.05 15.76
N ARG A 296 23.51 -33.46 14.80
CA ARG A 296 22.17 -32.87 14.98
C ARG A 296 21.04 -33.88 15.27
N GLU A 297 20.98 -35.00 14.56
CA GLU A 297 19.96 -36.03 14.83
C GLU A 297 20.20 -36.76 16.16
N PRO A 298 21.44 -37.21 16.50
CA PRO A 298 21.78 -37.70 17.84
C PRO A 298 21.45 -36.70 18.96
N ALA A 299 21.52 -35.42 18.64
CA ALA A 299 21.25 -34.29 19.51
C ALA A 299 19.78 -34.17 19.95
N LYS A 300 18.80 -34.55 19.11
CA LYS A 300 17.37 -34.59 19.51
C LYS A 300 17.11 -35.65 20.58
N GLU A 301 17.89 -36.74 20.60
CA GLU A 301 17.81 -37.81 21.60
C GLU A 301 18.69 -37.53 22.83
N ASN A 302 19.78 -36.76 22.68
CA ASN A 302 20.75 -36.43 23.74
C ASN A 302 20.79 -34.92 24.07
N TYR A 303 19.65 -34.35 24.48
CA TYR A 303 19.53 -32.94 24.85
C TYR A 303 20.58 -32.47 25.87
N GLU A 304 20.91 -33.29 26.87
CA GLU A 304 21.90 -32.92 27.90
C GLU A 304 23.33 -32.83 27.35
N ASP A 305 23.71 -33.69 26.40
CA ASP A 305 25.04 -33.66 25.78
C ASP A 305 25.20 -32.44 24.86
N LEU A 306 24.15 -32.12 24.09
CA LEU A 306 24.07 -30.88 23.33
C LEU A 306 24.19 -29.66 24.22
N ARG A 307 23.47 -29.67 25.35
CA ARG A 307 23.49 -28.58 26.31
C ARG A 307 24.88 -28.41 26.89
N ALA A 308 25.55 -29.50 27.25
CA ALA A 308 26.95 -29.46 27.68
C ALA A 308 27.88 -28.89 26.59
N ALA A 309 27.73 -29.31 25.33
CA ALA A 309 28.54 -28.81 24.22
C ALA A 309 28.26 -27.33 23.88
N ALA A 310 27.00 -26.91 23.89
CA ALA A 310 26.58 -25.54 23.62
C ALA A 310 26.99 -24.59 24.76
N LEU A 311 26.88 -25.03 26.02
CA LEU A 311 27.40 -24.30 27.18
C LEU A 311 28.93 -24.23 27.14
N TRP A 312 29.62 -25.32 26.78
CA TRP A 312 31.06 -25.31 26.60
C TRP A 312 31.49 -24.33 25.51
N LEU A 313 30.79 -24.29 24.36
CA LEU A 313 31.05 -23.33 23.29
C LEU A 313 30.83 -21.89 23.76
N LYS A 314 29.75 -21.65 24.51
CA LYS A 314 29.49 -20.34 25.15
C LYS A 314 30.60 -19.95 26.13
N GLU A 315 31.12 -20.89 26.92
CA GLU A 315 32.27 -20.68 27.82
C GLU A 315 33.59 -20.42 27.07
N GLN A 316 33.74 -20.93 25.85
CA GLN A 316 34.91 -20.61 25.00
C GLN A 316 34.85 -19.19 24.44
N LEU A 317 33.67 -18.58 24.40
CA LEU A 317 33.57 -17.18 24.00
C LEU A 317 34.13 -16.28 25.11
N PRO A 318 34.94 -15.28 24.76
CA PRO A 318 35.46 -14.34 25.74
C PRO A 318 34.31 -13.64 26.49
N GLU A 319 34.47 -13.42 27.80
CA GLU A 319 33.51 -12.62 28.58
C GLU A 319 33.32 -11.19 28.02
N SER A 320 34.33 -10.68 27.30
CA SER A 320 34.30 -9.37 26.67
C SER A 320 33.51 -9.37 25.36
N ALA A 321 32.43 -8.61 25.32
CA ALA A 321 31.65 -8.30 24.12
C ALA A 321 32.54 -7.87 22.94
N MET A 322 33.56 -7.04 23.20
CA MET A 322 34.49 -6.58 22.17
C MET A 322 35.27 -7.72 21.51
N ILE A 323 35.71 -8.71 22.29
CA ILE A 323 36.48 -9.83 21.75
C ILE A 323 35.53 -10.83 21.06
N GLY A 324 34.31 -11.03 21.60
CA GLY A 324 33.27 -11.81 20.93
C GLY A 324 32.92 -11.25 19.55
N ALA A 325 32.61 -9.95 19.50
CA ALA A 325 32.37 -9.24 18.26
C ALA A 325 33.56 -9.32 17.29
N PHE A 326 34.80 -9.18 17.80
CA PHE A 326 36.00 -9.32 16.99
C PHE A 326 36.12 -10.71 16.33
N VAL A 327 35.89 -11.79 17.08
CA VAL A 327 35.93 -13.17 16.54
C VAL A 327 34.85 -13.37 15.47
N LEU A 328 33.69 -12.74 15.67
CA LEU A 328 32.54 -12.81 14.78
C LEU A 328 32.56 -11.73 13.68
N ASP A 329 33.64 -10.97 13.53
CA ASP A 329 33.75 -9.92 12.51
C ASP A 329 32.62 -8.86 12.55
N PHE A 330 32.11 -8.57 13.75
CA PHE A 330 31.13 -7.52 13.96
C PHE A 330 31.81 -6.19 14.28
N LEU A 331 31.36 -5.14 13.62
CA LEU A 331 31.83 -3.78 13.83
C LEU A 331 30.82 -2.99 14.64
N LEU A 332 31.33 -2.12 15.51
CA LEU A 332 30.47 -1.12 16.14
C LEU A 332 29.93 -0.14 15.11
N ASP A 333 28.72 0.38 15.33
CA ASP A 333 28.18 1.53 14.61
C ASP A 333 28.99 2.81 14.83
N GLU A 334 28.71 3.87 14.07
CA GLU A 334 29.42 5.16 14.18
C GLU A 334 29.30 5.79 15.59
N ASN A 335 28.25 5.42 16.32
CA ASN A 335 27.97 5.87 17.69
C ASN A 335 28.64 5.01 18.77
N LYS A 336 29.30 3.90 18.37
CA LYS A 336 30.03 2.96 19.24
C LYS A 336 29.15 2.29 20.31
N LYS A 337 27.89 2.00 19.98
CA LYS A 337 26.92 1.41 20.91
C LYS A 337 26.52 -0.01 20.55
N VAL A 338 26.38 -0.31 19.26
CA VAL A 338 25.80 -1.57 18.78
C VAL A 338 26.73 -2.21 17.78
N TYR A 339 26.91 -3.52 17.90
CA TYR A 339 27.69 -4.35 16.99
C TYR A 339 26.83 -4.85 15.85
N HIS A 340 27.35 -4.77 14.64
CA HIS A 340 26.66 -5.10 13.40
C HIS A 340 27.54 -6.00 12.52
N SER A 341 26.87 -6.90 11.80
CA SER A 341 27.42 -7.68 10.70
C SER A 341 27.88 -6.79 9.56
N GLN A 342 28.96 -7.20 8.91
CA GLN A 342 29.44 -6.57 7.69
C GLN A 342 28.87 -7.27 6.45
N PRO A 343 28.70 -6.55 5.33
CA PRO A 343 28.17 -7.13 4.11
C PRO A 343 28.99 -8.34 3.61
N PHE A 344 30.31 -8.30 3.79
CA PHE A 344 31.24 -9.34 3.33
C PHE A 344 31.89 -10.11 4.49
N ALA A 345 31.14 -10.42 5.53
CA ALA A 345 31.61 -11.21 6.66
C ALA A 345 31.79 -12.70 6.28
N TRP A 346 32.73 -13.40 6.92
CA TRP A 346 33.03 -14.82 6.62
C TRP A 346 31.85 -15.76 6.88
N GLN A 347 30.86 -15.33 7.67
CA GLN A 347 29.59 -16.02 7.89
C GLN A 347 28.80 -16.25 6.60
N TRP A 348 29.06 -15.47 5.54
CA TRP A 348 28.54 -15.72 4.21
C TRP A 348 28.78 -17.17 3.76
N ASN A 349 29.97 -17.71 4.07
CA ASN A 349 30.36 -19.07 3.71
C ASN A 349 29.67 -20.15 4.56
N PHE A 350 29.11 -19.80 5.72
CA PHE A 350 28.41 -20.73 6.61
C PHE A 350 26.91 -20.83 6.33
N GLY A 351 26.33 -19.80 5.69
CA GLY A 351 24.92 -19.75 5.35
C GLY A 351 24.01 -19.92 6.58
N TYR A 352 22.94 -20.68 6.44
CA TYR A 352 21.98 -20.95 7.49
C TYR A 352 21.50 -22.41 7.46
N ASN A 353 21.31 -22.99 8.64
CA ASN A 353 20.53 -24.21 8.83
C ASN A 353 19.95 -24.25 10.25
N GLU A 354 18.99 -25.15 10.46
CA GLU A 354 18.24 -25.23 11.72
C GLU A 354 19.08 -25.70 12.93
N MET A 355 20.28 -26.26 12.74
CA MET A 355 21.18 -26.60 13.85
C MET A 355 21.61 -25.36 14.63
N TYR A 356 21.75 -24.22 13.94
CA TYR A 356 22.13 -22.96 14.58
C TYR A 356 21.05 -22.54 15.57
N ASP A 357 19.78 -22.59 15.17
CA ASP A 357 18.65 -22.30 16.06
C ASP A 357 18.57 -23.29 17.22
N ASP A 358 18.82 -24.58 16.97
CA ASP A 358 18.85 -25.62 18.01
C ASP A 358 19.91 -25.31 19.08
N ILE A 359 21.14 -24.97 18.68
CA ILE A 359 22.24 -24.63 19.60
C ILE A 359 21.90 -23.38 20.42
N PHE A 360 21.47 -22.30 19.76
CA PHE A 360 21.17 -21.05 20.45
C PHE A 360 19.98 -21.20 21.40
N ARG A 361 18.92 -21.93 21.03
CA ARG A 361 17.77 -22.16 21.93
C ARG A 361 18.14 -22.96 23.18
N ILE A 362 19.18 -23.78 23.12
CA ILE A 362 19.67 -24.56 24.27
C ILE A 362 20.55 -23.72 25.19
N ALA A 363 21.39 -22.84 24.63
CA ALA A 363 22.40 -22.10 25.38
C ALA A 363 22.07 -20.61 25.64
N SER A 364 20.95 -20.12 25.13
CA SER A 364 20.51 -18.73 25.23
C SER A 364 18.98 -18.63 25.31
N TYR A 365 18.47 -17.47 25.71
CA TYR A 365 17.05 -17.17 25.66
C TYR A 365 16.75 -16.34 24.40
N MET A 366 16.26 -17.01 23.36
CA MET A 366 16.02 -16.40 22.06
C MET A 366 14.80 -16.98 21.35
N ASN A 367 14.34 -16.22 20.36
CA ASN A 367 13.27 -16.60 19.44
C ASN A 367 13.76 -16.49 18.00
N TYR A 368 13.22 -17.33 17.12
CA TYR A 368 13.49 -17.31 15.69
C TYR A 368 12.19 -17.47 14.88
N GLY A 369 12.23 -17.07 13.62
CA GLY A 369 11.21 -17.42 12.64
C GLY A 369 11.77 -17.39 11.23
N ARG A 370 11.13 -18.14 10.34
CA ARG A 370 11.58 -18.30 8.95
C ARG A 370 10.38 -18.33 8.02
N ILE A 371 10.53 -17.70 6.87
CA ILE A 371 9.58 -17.72 5.76
C ILE A 371 10.29 -18.36 4.57
N ASP A 372 9.88 -19.57 4.20
CA ASP A 372 10.33 -20.20 2.96
C ASP A 372 9.42 -19.75 1.82
N PHE A 373 9.99 -19.48 0.65
CA PHE A 373 9.24 -19.13 -0.56
C PHE A 373 9.99 -19.57 -1.81
N TYR A 374 9.32 -19.65 -2.97
CA TYR A 374 9.98 -20.06 -4.22
C TYR A 374 10.15 -18.91 -5.20
N VAL A 375 11.30 -18.86 -5.86
CA VAL A 375 11.62 -17.97 -6.96
C VAL A 375 12.16 -18.81 -8.11
N ASN A 376 11.44 -18.92 -9.22
CA ASN A 376 11.85 -19.77 -10.36
C ASN A 376 12.22 -21.20 -9.95
N ASN A 377 11.42 -21.83 -9.08
CA ASN A 377 11.66 -23.15 -8.47
C ASN A 377 12.85 -23.26 -7.51
N LEU A 378 13.62 -22.18 -7.30
CA LEU A 378 14.62 -22.12 -6.23
C LEU A 378 13.92 -21.77 -4.92
N ARG A 379 14.07 -22.61 -3.90
CA ARG A 379 13.57 -22.33 -2.56
C ARG A 379 14.47 -21.29 -1.90
N MET A 380 13.87 -20.19 -1.47
CA MET A 380 14.47 -19.10 -0.72
C MET A 380 14.01 -19.16 0.74
N ALA A 381 14.73 -18.50 1.63
CA ALA A 381 14.32 -18.30 3.01
C ALA A 381 14.62 -16.87 3.47
N LEU A 382 13.64 -16.21 4.06
CA LEU A 382 13.84 -15.03 4.92
C LEU A 382 13.83 -15.52 6.36
N TRP A 383 14.95 -15.44 7.05
CA TRP A 383 15.10 -15.86 8.45
C TRP A 383 15.25 -14.63 9.35
N ALA A 384 14.65 -14.68 10.52
CA ALA A 384 14.74 -13.64 11.54
C ALA A 384 15.00 -14.25 12.91
N TRP A 385 15.74 -13.52 13.74
CA TRP A 385 16.11 -13.90 15.10
C TRP A 385 16.08 -12.71 16.04
N LYS A 386 15.74 -12.92 17.32
CA LYS A 386 15.89 -11.92 18.39
C LYS A 386 16.08 -12.59 19.75
N GLY A 387 16.90 -11.99 20.62
CA GLY A 387 17.09 -12.47 21.99
C GLY A 387 18.51 -12.28 22.54
N ASP A 388 18.94 -13.24 23.36
CA ASP A 388 20.27 -13.29 23.98
C ASP A 388 21.34 -13.81 23.02
N TYR A 389 22.22 -12.93 22.55
CA TYR A 389 23.42 -13.30 21.81
C TYR A 389 24.64 -13.42 22.74
N TRP A 390 24.44 -14.12 23.86
CA TRP A 390 25.46 -14.43 24.86
C TRP A 390 26.21 -13.20 25.40
N ASN A 391 27.49 -13.03 25.06
CA ASN A 391 28.33 -11.92 25.53
C ASN A 391 28.02 -10.59 24.81
N LEU A 392 27.22 -10.62 23.74
CA LEU A 392 26.70 -9.43 23.07
C LEU A 392 25.29 -9.03 23.56
N HIS A 393 24.68 -9.86 24.42
CA HIS A 393 23.38 -9.61 25.06
C HIS A 393 22.24 -9.36 24.06
N SER A 394 21.42 -8.32 24.25
CA SER A 394 20.22 -8.07 23.44
C SER A 394 20.54 -7.85 21.96
N GLY A 395 19.91 -8.59 21.07
CA GLY A 395 20.02 -8.31 19.64
C GLY A 395 18.91 -8.90 18.78
N ALA A 396 18.99 -8.58 17.50
CA ALA A 396 18.14 -9.12 16.46
C ALA A 396 18.88 -9.25 15.13
N GLU A 397 18.35 -10.11 14.26
CA GLU A 397 18.93 -10.44 12.96
C GLU A 397 17.82 -10.68 11.94
N VAL A 398 18.08 -10.33 10.68
CA VAL A 398 17.27 -10.72 9.52
C VAL A 398 18.21 -11.05 8.36
N GLY A 399 18.00 -12.20 7.70
CA GLY A 399 18.84 -12.64 6.59
C GLY A 399 18.07 -13.33 5.47
N LEU A 400 18.58 -13.17 4.24
CA LEU A 400 18.08 -13.81 3.03
C LEU A 400 19.01 -14.95 2.59
N TYR A 401 18.40 -16.10 2.31
CA TYR A 401 19.12 -17.31 1.95
C TYR A 401 18.43 -18.04 0.80
N PHE A 402 19.17 -18.92 0.14
CA PHE A 402 18.65 -19.87 -0.85
C PHE A 402 19.04 -21.28 -0.47
N TYR A 403 18.15 -22.23 -0.72
CA TYR A 403 18.42 -23.65 -0.48
C TYR A 403 19.54 -24.15 -1.41
N GLU A 404 20.54 -24.82 -0.83
CA GLU A 404 21.64 -25.41 -1.60
C GLU A 404 21.53 -26.94 -1.65
N TYR A 405 21.46 -27.59 -0.48
CA TYR A 405 21.42 -29.04 -0.37
C TYR A 405 20.86 -29.50 0.98
N THR A 406 20.52 -30.77 1.10
CA THR A 406 20.21 -31.42 2.38
C THR A 406 21.37 -32.31 2.79
N PHE A 407 21.85 -32.19 4.03
CA PHE A 407 22.88 -33.05 4.61
C PHE A 407 22.47 -33.52 6.00
N ALA A 408 22.67 -34.81 6.29
CA ALA A 408 22.24 -35.44 7.55
C ALA A 408 20.76 -35.12 7.92
N GLY A 409 19.86 -35.14 6.92
CA GLY A 409 18.43 -34.84 7.11
C GLY A 409 18.10 -33.37 7.39
N THR A 410 19.08 -32.47 7.28
CA THR A 410 18.93 -31.04 7.54
C THR A 410 19.19 -30.23 6.29
N ASP A 411 18.28 -29.30 5.99
CA ASP A 411 18.44 -28.40 4.86
C ASP A 411 19.50 -27.33 5.17
N GLN A 412 20.49 -27.23 4.29
CA GLN A 412 21.49 -26.18 4.28
C GLN A 412 21.09 -25.10 3.27
N TYR A 413 21.10 -23.86 3.73
CA TYR A 413 20.84 -22.68 2.92
C TYR A 413 22.13 -21.85 2.80
N GLY A 414 22.43 -21.37 1.59
CA GLY A 414 23.51 -20.43 1.33
C GLY A 414 23.03 -18.98 1.43
N ALA A 415 23.91 -18.07 1.85
CA ALA A 415 23.66 -16.63 1.79
C ALA A 415 23.44 -16.18 0.33
N ILE A 416 22.45 -15.31 0.08
CA ILE A 416 22.20 -14.80 -1.29
C ILE A 416 23.45 -14.16 -1.91
N PRO A 417 23.73 -14.34 -3.22
CA PRO A 417 24.97 -13.90 -3.86
C PRO A 417 25.06 -12.38 -4.10
N PHE A 418 24.15 -11.58 -3.53
CA PHE A 418 24.02 -10.14 -3.75
C PHE A 418 23.53 -9.46 -2.46
N LEU A 419 23.61 -8.13 -2.44
CA LEU A 419 23.23 -7.30 -1.30
C LEU A 419 21.96 -6.52 -1.63
N VAL A 420 21.07 -6.36 -0.66
CA VAL A 420 19.85 -5.57 -0.79
C VAL A 420 19.77 -4.53 0.34
N PRO A 421 19.18 -3.35 0.13
CA PRO A 421 18.98 -2.41 1.23
C PRO A 421 18.12 -3.05 2.33
N MET A 422 18.61 -3.00 3.57
CA MET A 422 17.87 -3.49 4.73
C MET A 422 17.91 -2.46 5.86
N THR A 423 16.87 -2.44 6.70
CA THR A 423 16.87 -1.71 7.98
C THR A 423 16.47 -2.65 9.10
N LEU A 424 16.94 -2.37 10.31
CA LEU A 424 16.61 -3.15 11.50
C LEU A 424 16.55 -2.23 12.73
N SER A 425 15.41 -2.22 13.38
CA SER A 425 15.17 -1.52 14.64
C SER A 425 14.75 -2.53 15.70
N LEU A 426 15.28 -2.38 16.92
CA LEU A 426 14.95 -3.26 18.04
C LEU A 426 14.47 -2.44 19.22
N TYR A 427 13.36 -2.90 19.82
CA TYR A 427 12.72 -2.28 20.96
C TYR A 427 12.44 -3.30 22.05
N ASN A 428 12.39 -2.85 23.30
CA ASN A 428 11.76 -3.58 24.39
C ASN A 428 10.38 -2.98 24.68
N ARG A 429 9.34 -3.81 24.65
CA ARG A 429 8.01 -3.43 25.13
C ARG A 429 8.05 -3.30 26.65
N VAL A 430 7.70 -2.12 27.16
CA VAL A 430 7.66 -1.82 28.60
C VAL A 430 6.23 -1.69 29.14
N GLY A 431 5.25 -1.64 28.24
CA GLY A 431 3.81 -1.63 28.52
C GLY A 431 3.02 -1.67 27.22
N THR A 432 1.69 -1.74 27.30
CA THR A 432 0.80 -1.75 26.12
C THR A 432 1.02 -0.50 25.28
N GLY A 433 1.46 -0.69 24.03
CA GLY A 433 1.84 0.38 23.11
C GLY A 433 2.89 1.37 23.61
N SER A 434 3.81 0.90 24.47
CA SER A 434 4.96 1.66 24.96
C SER A 434 6.23 0.86 24.75
N TYR A 435 7.17 1.45 24.01
CA TYR A 435 8.40 0.77 23.60
C TYR A 435 9.63 1.60 23.97
N HIS A 436 10.64 0.93 24.52
CA HIS A 436 11.96 1.48 24.78
C HIS A 436 12.90 1.09 23.63
N ASN A 437 13.46 2.08 22.92
CA ASN A 437 14.40 1.82 21.83
C ASN A 437 15.72 1.23 22.36
N ILE A 438 16.15 0.14 21.74
CA ILE A 438 17.50 -0.43 21.92
C ILE A 438 18.42 0.18 20.86
N TYR A 439 18.03 0.10 19.59
CA TYR A 439 18.76 0.73 18.49
C TYR A 439 17.91 0.85 17.22
N ASN A 440 18.38 1.73 16.33
CA ASN A 440 17.88 1.90 14.97
C ASN A 440 19.07 1.83 14.00
N TRP A 441 19.08 0.82 13.13
CA TRP A 441 20.14 0.59 12.17
C TRP A 441 19.61 0.65 10.73
N ALA A 442 20.14 1.58 9.95
CA ALA A 442 19.75 1.81 8.56
C ALA A 442 21.00 2.04 7.69
N PRO A 443 21.81 1.00 7.47
CA PRO A 443 23.09 1.11 6.79
C PRO A 443 22.96 1.73 5.39
N SER A 444 23.97 2.49 4.99
CA SER A 444 24.09 3.00 3.61
C SER A 444 24.38 1.88 2.60
N VAL A 445 25.09 0.84 3.05
CA VAL A 445 25.45 -0.34 2.25
C VAL A 445 24.39 -1.44 2.38
N GLY A 446 24.06 -2.08 1.25
CA GLY A 446 23.16 -3.23 1.23
C GLY A 446 23.69 -4.41 2.06
N GLN A 447 22.77 -5.27 2.49
CA GLN A 447 23.01 -6.41 3.35
C GLN A 447 22.38 -7.66 2.72
N TRP A 448 22.95 -8.83 2.98
CA TRP A 448 22.25 -10.11 2.84
C TRP A 448 21.76 -10.61 4.21
N TRP A 449 22.42 -10.14 5.27
CA TRP A 449 22.17 -10.45 6.67
C TRP A 449 22.45 -9.20 7.51
N ILE A 450 21.37 -8.55 7.94
CA ILE A 450 21.41 -7.37 8.81
C ILE A 450 21.28 -7.82 10.26
N THR A 451 22.11 -7.29 11.13
CA THR A 451 22.11 -7.61 12.57
C THR A 451 22.27 -6.37 13.41
N GLY A 452 21.96 -6.48 14.69
CA GLY A 452 22.37 -5.52 15.70
C GLY A 452 22.40 -6.16 17.07
N PHE A 453 23.52 -6.03 17.78
CA PHE A 453 23.70 -6.56 19.14
C PHE A 453 24.20 -5.46 20.06
N ALA A 454 23.47 -5.22 21.14
CA ALA A 454 23.64 -4.10 22.05
C ALA A 454 24.06 -4.60 23.45
N PRO A 455 25.38 -4.67 23.75
CA PRO A 455 25.87 -5.23 25.01
C PRO A 455 25.46 -4.43 26.26
N GLU A 456 25.06 -3.17 26.10
CA GLU A 456 24.54 -2.35 27.21
C GLU A 456 23.18 -2.85 27.72
N TYR A 457 22.43 -3.56 26.87
CA TYR A 457 21.09 -4.06 27.17
C TYR A 457 21.16 -5.53 27.58
N LYS A 458 21.34 -5.75 28.88
CA LYS A 458 21.47 -7.07 29.49
C LYS A 458 20.11 -7.72 29.75
N ASP A 459 20.16 -9.03 30.03
CA ASP A 459 18.99 -9.85 30.39
C ASP A 459 17.84 -9.75 29.38
N PRO A 460 18.11 -9.99 28.07
CA PRO A 460 17.09 -9.88 27.03
C PRO A 460 15.94 -10.85 27.26
N HIS A 461 14.73 -10.36 26.98
CA HIS A 461 13.51 -11.15 27.04
C HIS A 461 12.85 -11.14 25.65
N PRO A 462 13.10 -12.14 24.78
CA PRO A 462 12.70 -12.13 23.38
C PRO A 462 11.18 -12.01 23.16
N GLU A 463 10.35 -12.43 24.13
CA GLU A 463 8.88 -12.23 24.10
C GLU A 463 8.45 -10.78 24.37
N SER A 464 9.32 -9.96 24.99
CA SER A 464 9.10 -8.52 25.18
C SER A 464 9.82 -7.69 24.12
N MET A 465 10.72 -8.29 23.34
CA MET A 465 11.41 -7.61 22.25
C MET A 465 10.51 -7.47 21.03
N VAL A 466 10.59 -6.32 20.36
CA VAL A 466 9.93 -6.05 19.09
C VAL A 466 10.98 -5.64 18.06
N ALA A 467 11.05 -6.40 16.97
CA ALA A 467 11.95 -6.11 15.86
C ALA A 467 11.14 -5.57 14.68
N VAL A 468 11.51 -4.39 14.18
CA VAL A 468 10.97 -3.85 12.94
C VAL A 468 12.10 -3.86 11.91
N ALA A 469 11.91 -4.59 10.81
CA ALA A 469 12.92 -4.71 9.77
C ALA A 469 12.31 -4.47 8.39
N SER A 470 13.13 -3.99 7.46
CA SER A 470 12.76 -3.84 6.05
C SER A 470 13.78 -4.55 5.16
N VAL A 471 13.28 -5.12 4.07
CA VAL A 471 14.07 -5.76 3.01
C VAL A 471 13.58 -5.21 1.67
N ASP A 472 14.36 -4.30 1.09
CA ASP A 472 14.04 -3.67 -0.19
C ASP A 472 14.40 -4.61 -1.35
N LEU A 473 13.39 -5.07 -2.07
CA LEU A 473 13.53 -6.00 -3.19
C LEU A 473 13.16 -5.32 -4.52
N HIS A 474 13.24 -3.99 -4.61
CA HIS A 474 12.93 -3.24 -5.83
C HIS A 474 13.73 -3.71 -7.04
N GLU A 475 15.04 -3.95 -6.86
CA GLU A 475 15.91 -4.49 -7.92
C GLU A 475 15.69 -5.99 -8.20
N TYR A 476 14.91 -6.67 -7.34
CA TYR A 476 14.64 -8.11 -7.40
C TYR A 476 13.13 -8.41 -7.35
N PRO A 477 12.32 -7.91 -8.32
CA PRO A 477 10.87 -8.00 -8.27
C PRO A 477 10.33 -9.44 -8.21
N ASN A 478 11.04 -10.41 -8.80
CA ASN A 478 10.65 -11.83 -8.70
C ASN A 478 10.77 -12.38 -7.27
N MET A 479 11.73 -11.89 -6.48
CA MET A 479 11.83 -12.25 -5.07
C MET A 479 10.69 -11.64 -4.27
N PHE A 480 10.39 -10.36 -4.54
CA PHE A 480 9.25 -9.67 -3.93
C PHE A 480 7.92 -10.39 -4.24
N THR A 481 7.66 -10.71 -5.51
CA THR A 481 6.46 -11.49 -5.89
C THR A 481 6.44 -12.85 -5.20
N GLY A 482 7.60 -13.53 -5.11
CA GLY A 482 7.70 -14.84 -4.48
C GLY A 482 7.31 -14.84 -3.00
N ILE A 483 7.78 -13.87 -2.22
CA ILE A 483 7.47 -13.77 -0.79
C ILE A 483 6.10 -13.12 -0.51
N SER A 484 5.55 -12.37 -1.46
CA SER A 484 4.24 -11.71 -1.30
C SER A 484 3.05 -12.61 -1.63
N ASP A 485 3.26 -13.71 -2.37
CA ASP A 485 2.20 -14.66 -2.70
C ASP A 485 1.91 -15.60 -1.51
N PRO A 486 0.72 -15.50 -0.85
CA PRO A 486 0.37 -16.33 0.30
C PRO A 486 0.31 -17.84 -0.02
N THR A 487 0.18 -18.21 -1.30
CA THR A 487 0.19 -19.61 -1.75
C THR A 487 1.59 -20.17 -1.99
N ASN A 488 2.59 -19.29 -2.05
CA ASN A 488 3.99 -19.62 -2.31
C ASN A 488 4.87 -19.57 -1.06
N VAL A 489 4.33 -19.09 0.06
CA VAL A 489 5.06 -18.95 1.33
C VAL A 489 4.73 -20.06 2.33
N LYS A 490 5.72 -20.42 3.14
CA LYS A 490 5.54 -21.29 4.30
C LYS A 490 6.29 -20.73 5.51
N TYR A 491 5.57 -20.58 6.61
CA TYR A 491 6.08 -20.06 7.85
C TYR A 491 6.59 -21.17 8.77
N TYR A 492 7.68 -20.88 9.49
CA TYR A 492 8.28 -21.73 10.51
C TYR A 492 8.72 -20.89 11.71
N GLY A 493 8.89 -21.54 12.86
CA GLY A 493 9.21 -20.86 14.11
C GLY A 493 8.05 -19.98 14.55
N GLN A 494 8.35 -18.74 14.94
CA GLN A 494 7.36 -17.81 15.50
C GLN A 494 6.87 -16.73 14.52
N LEU A 495 7.37 -16.70 13.29
CA LEU A 495 6.81 -15.82 12.26
C LEU A 495 5.54 -16.43 11.69
N SER A 496 4.64 -15.55 11.28
CA SER A 496 3.36 -15.85 10.65
C SER A 496 3.02 -14.71 9.68
N SER A 497 1.92 -14.84 8.93
CA SER A 497 1.49 -13.78 8.01
C SER A 497 1.18 -12.45 8.71
N GLU A 498 0.81 -12.45 9.99
CA GLU A 498 0.50 -11.20 10.74
C GLU A 498 1.75 -10.33 10.99
N HIS A 499 2.93 -10.93 10.88
CA HIS A 499 4.20 -10.27 11.12
C HIS A 499 4.80 -9.64 9.86
N VAL A 500 4.19 -9.87 8.69
CA VAL A 500 4.75 -9.49 7.39
C VAL A 500 3.83 -8.48 6.72
N ILE A 501 4.41 -7.37 6.27
CA ILE A 501 3.73 -6.40 5.41
C ILE A 501 4.52 -6.31 4.11
N THR A 502 3.82 -6.42 2.98
CA THR A 502 4.41 -6.33 1.64
C THR A 502 4.00 -5.00 1.01
N ASP A 503 4.94 -4.07 0.89
CA ASP A 503 4.69 -2.78 0.24
C ASP A 503 4.86 -2.92 -1.27
N GLU A 504 3.73 -3.09 -1.96
CA GLU A 504 3.70 -3.24 -3.43
C GLU A 504 4.24 -2.01 -4.17
N LYS A 505 4.13 -0.81 -3.59
CA LYS A 505 4.54 0.44 -4.23
C LYS A 505 6.06 0.57 -4.27
N THR A 506 6.72 0.16 -3.18
CA THR A 506 8.20 0.21 -3.09
C THR A 506 8.88 -1.13 -3.32
N LYS A 507 8.13 -2.24 -3.43
CA LYS A 507 8.66 -3.61 -3.48
C LYS A 507 9.51 -3.96 -2.27
N THR A 508 9.11 -3.47 -1.09
CA THR A 508 9.79 -3.71 0.18
C THR A 508 8.98 -4.66 1.06
N VAL A 509 9.64 -5.66 1.64
CA VAL A 509 9.05 -6.52 2.66
C VAL A 509 9.40 -5.98 4.03
N TRP A 510 8.39 -5.83 4.88
CA TRP A 510 8.53 -5.37 6.25
C TRP A 510 8.21 -6.51 7.21
N LEU A 511 9.05 -6.65 8.24
CA LEU A 511 8.78 -7.49 9.40
C LEU A 511 8.42 -6.60 10.57
N GLN A 512 7.27 -6.84 11.19
CA GLN A 512 6.83 -6.22 12.45
C GLN A 512 6.77 -7.27 13.56
N TRP A 513 7.92 -7.83 13.90
CA TRP A 513 7.96 -9.02 14.73
C TRP A 513 7.85 -8.69 16.22
N ASN A 514 6.61 -8.71 16.69
CA ASN A 514 6.23 -8.58 18.09
C ASN A 514 5.71 -9.94 18.62
N TYR A 515 5.54 -10.04 19.93
CA TYR A 515 4.77 -11.11 20.56
C TYR A 515 3.47 -10.45 21.01
N GLY A 516 2.30 -11.02 20.71
CA GLY A 516 0.98 -10.38 20.88
C GLY A 516 0.80 -9.54 22.15
N GLU A 517 -0.04 -8.51 22.06
CA GLU A 517 -0.41 -7.63 23.18
C GLU A 517 -1.60 -8.14 24.00
#